data_AF-A0A532AWU4-F1
#
_entry.id   AF-A0A532AWU4-F1
#
_cell.length_a   1.000
_cell.length_b   1.000
_cell.length_c   1.000
_cell.angle_alpha   90.00
_cell.angle_beta   90.00
_cell.angle_gamma   90.00
#
_symmetry.space_group_name_H-M   'P 1'
#
loop_
_entity.id
_entity.type
_entity.pdbx_description
1 polymer ?
#
loop_
_entity_poly.entity_id
_entity_poly.type
_entity_poly.pdbx_seq_one_letter_code
_entity_poly.pdbx_strand_id
1 'polypeptide(L)'
;CPQTVWVDLFLVVERAIEGDRNARMKLDAGPWAARKLVLRVSKHAIWLVIGAATGGAWIFYFADAPTLIREVLTGTAAPIAYITIAVLTATTYTFGGLMREQVCTYMCPWPRIQAAMLDENSLTVTYNDWRGEPRSRHAKKVLAAGQPVGDCVDCNACVAVCPMGIDIRDGQQLECITCALCI
;
A
#
# COMPACT_ATOMS: atom_id res chain seq x y z
N CYS A 1 1.17 -7.56 6.18
CA CYS A 1 1.64 -8.08 4.86
C CYS A 1 2.87 -7.28 4.44
N PRO A 2 4.00 -7.91 4.05
CA PRO A 2 5.21 -7.16 3.70
C PRO A 2 5.03 -6.30 2.43
N GLN A 3 4.16 -6.74 1.49
CA GLN A 3 3.77 -5.95 0.32
C GLN A 3 3.26 -4.55 0.72
N THR A 4 2.30 -4.47 1.64
CA THR A 4 1.73 -3.19 2.10
C THR A 4 2.80 -2.28 2.72
N VAL A 5 3.70 -2.85 3.54
CA VAL A 5 4.78 -2.07 4.19
C VAL A 5 5.71 -1.44 3.16
N TRP A 6 6.09 -2.17 2.11
CA TRP A 6 6.93 -1.62 1.05
C TRP A 6 6.21 -0.57 0.22
N VAL A 7 4.94 -0.80 -0.10
CA VAL A 7 4.11 0.18 -0.83
C VAL A 7 4.00 1.48 -0.03
N ASP A 8 3.66 1.40 1.25
CA ASP A 8 3.53 2.57 2.13
C ASP A 8 4.86 3.33 2.24
N LEU A 9 5.98 2.62 2.41
CA LEU A 9 7.31 3.22 2.46
C LEU A 9 7.65 3.95 1.15
N PHE A 10 7.37 3.33 0.00
CA PHE A 10 7.62 3.94 -1.30
C PHE A 10 6.71 5.14 -1.57
N LEU A 11 5.46 5.11 -1.10
CA LEU A 11 4.54 6.24 -1.18
C LEU A 11 4.99 7.42 -0.30
N VAL A 12 5.54 7.16 0.89
CA VAL A 12 6.14 8.19 1.75
C VAL A 12 7.33 8.85 1.07
N VAL A 13 8.22 8.05 0.47
CA VAL A 13 9.37 8.56 -0.31
C VAL A 13 8.89 9.37 -1.51
N GLU A 14 7.91 8.88 -2.25
CA GLU A 14 7.36 9.58 -3.41
C GLU A 14 6.72 10.92 -3.00
N ARG A 15 6.00 10.95 -1.89
CA ARG A 15 5.39 12.16 -1.35
C ARG A 15 6.45 13.17 -0.89
N ALA A 16 7.54 12.71 -0.28
CA ALA A 16 8.64 13.58 0.15
C ALA A 16 9.38 14.24 -1.03
N ILE A 17 9.48 13.54 -2.18
CA ILE A 17 10.24 14.01 -3.35
C ILE A 17 9.34 14.77 -4.33
N GLU A 18 8.21 14.18 -4.73
CA GLU A 18 7.32 14.73 -5.77
C GLU A 18 6.16 15.56 -5.20
N GLY A 19 5.91 15.48 -3.88
CA GLY A 19 4.83 16.19 -3.19
C GLY A 19 3.51 15.42 -3.15
N ASP A 20 2.47 16.12 -2.68
CA ASP A 20 1.11 15.60 -2.57
C ASP A 20 0.49 15.28 -3.94
N ARG A 21 -0.69 14.63 -3.93
CA ARG A 21 -1.44 14.22 -5.14
C ARG A 21 -1.52 15.32 -6.20
N ASN A 22 -1.89 16.54 -5.81
CA ASN A 22 -2.05 17.66 -6.75
C ASN A 22 -0.72 18.09 -7.37
N ALA A 23 0.38 18.06 -6.60
CA ALA A 23 1.71 18.37 -7.10
C ALA A 23 2.17 17.32 -8.10
N ARG A 24 1.92 16.03 -7.82
CA ARG A 24 2.23 14.91 -8.73
C ARG A 24 1.43 14.99 -10.03
N MET A 25 0.12 15.21 -9.95
CA MET A 25 -0.72 15.37 -11.15
C MET A 25 -0.23 16.52 -12.04
N LYS A 26 0.17 17.64 -11.43
CA LYS A 26 0.74 18.78 -12.16
C LYS A 26 2.12 18.45 -12.76
N LEU A 27 2.95 17.71 -12.03
CA LEU A 27 4.27 17.26 -12.50
C LEU A 27 4.14 16.29 -13.68
N ASP A 28 3.18 15.38 -13.63
CA ASP A 28 2.89 14.41 -14.68
C ASP A 28 2.40 15.09 -15.97
N ALA A 29 1.46 16.03 -15.85
CA ALA A 29 0.93 16.80 -16.98
C ALA A 29 1.94 17.82 -17.58
N GLY A 30 2.95 18.22 -16.81
CA GLY A 30 3.98 19.17 -17.26
C GLY A 30 4.97 18.57 -18.27
N PRO A 31 5.65 19.43 -19.06
CA PRO A 31 6.68 19.00 -20.00
C PRO A 31 7.88 18.37 -19.29
N TRP A 32 8.71 17.62 -20.03
CA TRP A 32 9.96 17.03 -19.54
C TRP A 32 11.03 18.11 -19.28
N ALA A 33 10.88 18.85 -18.20
CA ALA A 33 11.85 19.82 -17.71
C ALA A 33 12.95 19.13 -16.89
N ALA A 34 14.12 19.75 -16.78
CA ALA A 34 15.24 19.26 -15.96
C ALA A 34 14.82 18.97 -14.51
N ARG A 35 13.96 19.81 -13.93
CA ARG A 35 13.37 19.58 -12.59
C ARG A 35 12.59 18.27 -12.52
N LYS A 36 11.74 17.97 -13.52
CA LYS A 36 10.95 16.72 -13.55
C LYS A 36 11.86 15.50 -13.63
N LEU A 37 12.91 15.57 -14.44
CA LEU A 37 13.90 14.51 -14.56
C LEU A 37 14.60 14.23 -13.23
N VAL A 38 15.10 15.28 -12.55
CA VAL A 38 15.78 15.14 -11.24
C VAL A 38 14.85 14.49 -10.23
N LEU A 39 13.60 14.97 -10.08
CA LEU A 39 12.66 14.41 -9.12
C LEU A 39 12.37 12.92 -9.38
N ARG A 40 12.15 12.54 -10.65
CA ARG A 40 11.88 11.15 -11.04
C ARG A 40 13.08 10.25 -10.78
N VAL A 41 14.27 10.67 -11.21
CA VAL A 41 15.51 9.90 -11.01
C VAL A 41 15.80 9.75 -9.53
N SER A 42 15.69 10.82 -8.73
CA SER A 42 15.89 10.76 -7.27
C SER A 42 14.91 9.79 -6.61
N LYS A 43 13.63 9.80 -6.99
CA LYS A 43 12.65 8.84 -6.48
C LYS A 43 13.03 7.40 -6.80
N HIS A 44 13.30 7.10 -8.06
CA HIS A 44 13.63 5.74 -8.49
C HIS A 44 14.96 5.26 -7.90
N ALA A 45 15.95 6.15 -7.75
CA ALA A 45 17.21 5.84 -7.08
C ALA A 45 16.99 5.45 -5.61
N ILE A 46 16.16 6.21 -4.87
CA ILE A 46 15.86 5.89 -3.47
C ILE A 46 15.07 4.58 -3.35
N TRP A 47 14.09 4.33 -4.23
CA TRP A 47 13.37 3.05 -4.27
C TRP A 47 14.30 1.86 -4.54
N LEU A 48 15.28 2.01 -5.45
CA LEU A 48 16.27 0.97 -5.72
C LEU A 48 17.20 0.73 -4.52
N VAL A 49 17.62 1.79 -3.82
CA VAL A 49 18.43 1.65 -2.59
C VAL A 49 17.66 0.90 -1.51
N ILE A 50 16.38 1.23 -1.30
CA ILE A 50 15.51 0.52 -0.35
C ILE A 50 15.32 -0.94 -0.78
N GLY A 51 15.09 -1.19 -2.07
CA GLY A 51 14.98 -2.54 -2.62
C GLY A 51 16.26 -3.37 -2.41
N ALA A 52 17.43 -2.77 -2.66
CA ALA A 52 18.73 -3.40 -2.45
C ALA A 52 19.02 -3.67 -0.98
N ALA A 53 18.68 -2.73 -0.09
CA ALA A 53 18.78 -2.93 1.35
C ALA A 53 17.86 -4.07 1.82
N THR A 54 16.65 -4.16 1.28
CA THR A 54 15.70 -5.25 1.59
C THR A 54 16.21 -6.60 1.09
N GLY A 55 16.69 -6.68 -0.15
CA GLY A 55 17.27 -7.89 -0.72
C GLY A 55 18.53 -8.36 -0.01
N GLY A 56 19.41 -7.43 0.36
CA GLY A 56 20.61 -7.70 1.16
C GLY A 56 20.28 -8.19 2.56
N ALA A 57 19.34 -7.52 3.26
CA ALA A 57 18.91 -7.91 4.59
C ALA A 57 18.31 -9.32 4.64
N TRP A 58 17.61 -9.76 3.59
CA TRP A 58 17.08 -11.11 3.51
C TRP A 58 18.18 -12.18 3.45
N ILE A 59 19.27 -11.91 2.73
CA ILE A 59 20.37 -12.88 2.60
C ILE A 59 21.19 -12.98 3.89
N PHE A 60 21.24 -11.92 4.70
CA PHE A 60 21.85 -11.96 6.04
C PHE A 60 21.18 -12.98 6.99
N TYR A 61 19.97 -13.44 6.67
CA TYR A 61 19.36 -14.56 7.38
C TYR A 61 20.08 -15.89 7.11
N PHE A 62 20.62 -16.07 5.91
CA PHE A 62 21.23 -17.31 5.44
C PHE A 62 22.76 -17.32 5.47
N ALA A 63 23.39 -16.16 5.56
CA ALA A 63 24.85 -15.99 5.55
C ALA A 63 25.29 -14.95 6.60
N ASP A 64 26.55 -15.02 7.03
CA ASP A 64 27.11 -14.08 7.99
C ASP A 64 27.07 -12.63 7.46
N ALA A 65 26.29 -11.78 8.12
CA ALA A 65 26.01 -10.42 7.67
C ALA A 65 27.26 -9.54 7.51
N PRO A 66 28.17 -9.41 8.52
CA PRO A 66 29.32 -8.52 8.39
C PRO A 66 30.31 -8.99 7.31
N THR A 67 30.47 -10.30 7.13
CA THR A 67 31.32 -10.85 6.07
C THR A 67 30.71 -10.63 4.70
N LEU A 68 29.43 -10.96 4.51
CA LEU A 68 28.76 -10.82 3.22
C LEU A 68 28.69 -9.37 2.74
N ILE A 69 28.44 -8.40 3.63
CA ILE A 69 28.46 -6.97 3.28
C ILE A 69 29.81 -6.59 2.68
N ARG A 70 30.92 -7.01 3.32
CA ARG A 70 32.26 -6.71 2.82
C ARG A 70 32.49 -7.36 1.46
N GLU A 71 32.14 -8.63 1.33
CA GLU A 71 32.33 -9.39 0.08
C GLU A 71 31.53 -8.82 -1.09
N VAL A 72 30.32 -8.33 -0.85
CA VAL A 72 29.48 -7.66 -1.86
C VAL A 72 30.11 -6.33 -2.28
N LEU A 73 30.66 -5.56 -1.34
CA LEU A 73 31.31 -4.28 -1.63
C LEU A 73 32.68 -4.47 -2.32
N THR A 74 33.41 -5.55 -2.01
CA THR A 74 34.71 -5.86 -2.61
C THR A 74 34.61 -6.64 -3.91
N GLY A 75 33.41 -7.04 -4.35
CA GLY A 75 33.22 -7.79 -5.60
C GLY A 75 33.55 -9.28 -5.48
N THR A 76 33.78 -9.80 -4.28
CA THR A 76 34.26 -11.17 -4.03
C THR A 76 33.16 -12.14 -3.58
N ALA A 77 31.93 -11.66 -3.35
CA ALA A 77 30.82 -12.52 -2.94
C ALA A 77 30.50 -13.60 -3.99
N ALA A 78 29.90 -14.69 -3.53
CA ALA A 78 29.44 -15.75 -4.43
C ALA A 78 28.42 -15.21 -5.45
N PRO A 79 28.45 -15.66 -6.73
CA PRO A 79 27.50 -15.21 -7.76
C PRO A 79 26.03 -15.33 -7.35
N ILE A 80 25.71 -16.38 -6.58
CA ILE A 80 24.36 -16.61 -6.07
C ILE A 80 23.88 -15.47 -5.18
N ALA A 81 24.75 -14.88 -4.36
CA ALA A 81 24.40 -13.75 -3.50
C ALA A 81 23.99 -12.54 -4.34
N TYR A 82 24.77 -12.19 -5.37
CA TYR A 82 24.42 -11.09 -6.27
C TYR A 82 23.10 -11.33 -7.02
N ILE A 83 22.89 -12.55 -7.52
CA ILE A 83 21.66 -12.92 -8.23
C ILE A 83 20.46 -12.78 -7.29
N THR A 84 20.55 -13.29 -6.07
CA THR A 84 19.46 -13.18 -5.09
C THR A 84 19.19 -11.73 -4.70
N ILE A 85 20.22 -10.91 -4.45
CA ILE A 85 20.04 -9.47 -4.16
C ILE A 85 19.35 -8.80 -5.34
N ALA A 86 19.82 -9.03 -6.57
CA ALA A 86 19.25 -8.42 -7.76
C ALA A 86 17.80 -8.81 -7.98
N VAL A 87 17.45 -10.10 -7.83
CA VAL A 87 16.07 -10.59 -7.97
C VAL A 87 15.17 -9.99 -6.90
N LEU A 88 15.57 -10.02 -5.63
CA LEU A 88 14.78 -9.46 -4.54
C LEU A 88 14.63 -7.94 -4.65
N THR A 89 15.67 -7.25 -5.10
CA THR A 89 15.61 -5.80 -5.38
C THR A 89 14.61 -5.51 -6.49
N ALA A 90 14.71 -6.25 -7.61
CA ALA A 90 13.85 -6.07 -8.77
C ALA A 90 12.39 -6.36 -8.45
N THR A 91 12.09 -7.44 -7.71
CA THR A 91 10.72 -7.76 -7.29
C THR A 91 10.19 -6.74 -6.31
N THR A 92 10.95 -6.33 -5.29
CA THR A 92 10.53 -5.29 -4.33
C THR A 92 10.24 -3.97 -5.04
N TYR A 93 11.14 -3.54 -5.93
CA TYR A 93 10.98 -2.31 -6.71
C TYR A 93 9.74 -2.37 -7.63
N THR A 94 9.57 -3.47 -8.36
CA THR A 94 8.47 -3.61 -9.33
C THR A 94 7.12 -3.76 -8.61
N PHE A 95 7.04 -4.68 -7.66
CA PHE A 95 5.80 -4.99 -6.95
C PHE A 95 5.39 -3.87 -6.01
N GLY A 96 6.32 -3.34 -5.21
CA GLY A 96 6.02 -2.26 -4.28
C GLY A 96 5.85 -0.91 -4.98
N GLY A 97 6.75 -0.57 -5.92
CA GLY A 97 6.82 0.79 -6.47
C GLY A 97 5.85 1.03 -7.62
N LEU A 98 5.74 0.04 -8.52
CA LEU A 98 5.01 0.17 -9.78
C LEU A 98 3.62 -0.48 -9.70
N MET A 99 3.53 -1.73 -9.25
CA MET A 99 2.26 -2.48 -9.22
C MET A 99 1.40 -2.19 -7.99
N ARG A 100 2.04 -1.85 -6.85
CA ARG A 100 1.39 -1.44 -5.61
C ARG A 100 0.29 -2.41 -5.15
N GLU A 101 -0.92 -1.91 -4.91
CA GLU A 101 -2.09 -2.65 -4.44
C GLU A 101 -2.61 -3.68 -5.46
N GLN A 102 -2.25 -3.56 -6.74
CA GLN A 102 -2.66 -4.51 -7.78
C GLN A 102 -2.13 -5.93 -7.49
N VAL A 103 -0.98 -6.02 -6.82
CA VAL A 103 -0.41 -7.29 -6.36
C VAL A 103 -1.36 -7.97 -5.37
N CYS A 104 -1.94 -7.21 -4.43
CA CYS A 104 -2.87 -7.74 -3.44
C CYS A 104 -4.17 -8.22 -4.09
N THR A 105 -4.72 -7.47 -5.04
CA THR A 105 -5.99 -7.81 -5.72
C THR A 105 -5.85 -9.01 -6.67
N TYR A 106 -4.81 -9.01 -7.51
CA TYR A 106 -4.75 -9.93 -8.66
C TYR A 106 -3.73 -11.06 -8.52
N MET A 107 -2.64 -10.88 -7.78
CA MET A 107 -1.55 -11.85 -7.72
C MET A 107 -1.51 -12.63 -6.40
N CYS A 108 -1.77 -11.94 -5.30
CA CYS A 108 -1.62 -12.51 -3.97
C CYS A 108 -2.79 -13.44 -3.66
N PRO A 109 -2.55 -14.72 -3.33
CA PRO A 109 -3.62 -15.61 -2.88
C PRO A 109 -4.04 -15.30 -1.43
N TRP A 110 -3.24 -14.53 -0.70
CA TRP A 110 -3.42 -14.29 0.73
C TRP A 110 -4.80 -13.75 1.11
N PRO A 111 -5.39 -12.75 0.42
CA PRO A 111 -6.69 -12.23 0.84
C PRO A 111 -7.81 -13.29 0.75
N ARG A 112 -7.71 -14.22 -0.20
CA ARG A 112 -8.65 -15.35 -0.33
C ARG A 112 -8.50 -16.36 0.79
N ILE A 113 -7.25 -16.67 1.15
CA ILE A 113 -6.94 -17.58 2.27
C ILE A 113 -7.39 -16.94 3.59
N GLN A 114 -7.11 -15.66 3.78
CA GLN A 114 -7.51 -14.90 4.96
C GLN A 114 -9.03 -14.87 5.13
N ALA A 115 -9.79 -14.63 4.05
CA ALA A 115 -11.24 -14.66 4.10
C ALA A 115 -11.79 -16.03 4.55
N ALA A 116 -11.13 -17.13 4.19
CA ALA A 116 -11.52 -18.47 4.63
C ALA A 116 -11.13 -18.80 6.08
N MET A 117 -10.22 -18.03 6.69
CA MET A 117 -9.79 -18.22 8.09
C MET A 117 -10.58 -17.37 9.09
N LEU A 118 -11.49 -16.52 8.62
CA LEU A 118 -12.32 -15.69 9.49
C LEU A 118 -13.54 -16.46 9.99
N ASP A 119 -13.85 -16.28 11.26
CA ASP A 119 -15.01 -16.85 11.94
C ASP A 119 -15.83 -15.75 12.65
N GLU A 120 -16.92 -16.13 13.30
CA GLU A 120 -17.81 -15.21 14.01
C GLU A 120 -17.13 -14.52 15.22
N ASN A 121 -16.01 -15.06 15.71
CA ASN A 121 -15.24 -14.51 16.82
C ASN A 121 -14.10 -13.60 16.35
N SER A 122 -13.85 -13.54 15.05
CA SER A 122 -12.76 -12.78 14.47
C SER A 122 -13.07 -11.30 14.50
N LEU A 123 -12.20 -10.52 15.14
CA LEU A 123 -12.31 -9.07 15.16
C LEU A 123 -11.91 -8.50 13.81
N THR A 124 -12.89 -7.99 13.07
CA THR A 124 -12.69 -7.32 11.78
C THR A 124 -13.30 -5.93 11.78
N VAL A 125 -12.62 -4.99 11.11
CA VAL A 125 -13.17 -3.66 10.86
C VAL A 125 -14.19 -3.79 9.74
N THR A 126 -15.47 -3.61 10.08
CA THR A 126 -16.59 -3.68 9.13
C THR A 126 -17.61 -2.59 9.38
N TYR A 127 -18.41 -2.29 8.37
CA TYR A 127 -19.59 -1.46 8.52
C TYR A 127 -20.70 -2.25 9.22
N ASN A 128 -21.35 -1.61 10.19
CA ASN A 128 -22.48 -2.20 10.92
C ASN A 128 -23.79 -1.70 10.33
N ASP A 129 -24.43 -2.50 9.48
CA ASP A 129 -25.69 -2.14 8.81
C ASP A 129 -26.78 -1.70 9.79
N TRP A 130 -26.93 -2.41 10.90
CA TRP A 130 -27.92 -2.13 11.94
C TRP A 130 -27.72 -0.78 12.65
N ARG A 131 -26.52 -0.19 12.55
CA ARG A 131 -26.17 1.11 13.13
C ARG A 131 -26.15 2.22 12.07
N GLY A 132 -25.69 1.89 10.87
CA GLY A 132 -25.48 2.84 9.80
C GLY A 132 -26.71 3.11 8.93
N GLU A 133 -27.64 2.15 8.82
CA GLU A 133 -28.80 2.24 7.93
C GLU A 133 -30.12 2.59 8.66
N PRO A 134 -31.04 3.34 8.02
CA PRO A 134 -30.93 3.93 6.68
C PRO A 134 -30.01 5.16 6.68
N ARG A 135 -29.02 5.17 5.78
CA ARG A 135 -28.06 6.26 5.64
C ARG A 135 -28.71 7.53 5.07
N SER A 136 -28.24 8.69 5.48
CA SER A 136 -28.73 9.96 4.93
C SER A 136 -27.74 11.11 5.03
N ARG A 137 -27.56 11.84 3.92
CA ARG A 137 -26.83 13.12 3.90
C ARG A 137 -27.52 14.23 4.69
N HIS A 138 -28.79 14.03 5.06
CA HIS A 138 -29.64 15.03 5.72
C HIS A 138 -30.26 14.49 7.00
N ALA A 139 -29.48 13.80 7.83
CA ALA A 139 -29.95 13.18 9.07
C ALA A 139 -30.84 14.08 9.94
N LYS A 140 -30.48 15.37 10.10
CA LYS A 140 -31.31 16.34 10.85
C LYS A 140 -32.71 16.55 10.27
N LYS A 141 -32.85 16.56 8.93
CA LYS A 141 -34.15 16.71 8.26
C LYS A 141 -34.98 15.43 8.38
N VAL A 142 -34.35 14.27 8.26
CA VAL A 142 -35.00 12.95 8.40
C VAL A 142 -35.54 12.77 9.82
N LEU A 143 -34.73 13.13 10.84
CA LEU A 143 -35.16 13.14 12.24
C LEU A 143 -36.30 14.12 12.50
N ALA A 144 -36.25 15.33 11.92
CA ALA A 144 -37.33 16.31 12.05
C ALA A 144 -38.65 15.84 11.39
N ALA A 145 -38.57 14.98 10.37
CA ALA A 145 -39.71 14.35 9.73
C ALA A 145 -40.23 13.10 10.48
N GLY A 146 -39.64 12.75 11.64
CA GLY A 146 -40.02 11.58 12.43
C GLY A 146 -39.60 10.24 11.81
N GLN A 147 -38.69 10.26 10.84
CA GLN A 147 -38.19 9.06 10.17
C GLN A 147 -36.90 8.55 10.86
N PRO A 148 -36.67 7.23 10.88
CA PRO A 148 -35.41 6.67 11.39
C PRO A 148 -34.24 7.07 10.47
N VAL A 149 -33.06 7.29 11.07
CA VAL A 149 -31.80 7.51 10.35
C VAL A 149 -30.66 6.86 11.12
N GLY A 150 -29.74 6.22 10.41
CA GLY A 150 -28.54 5.64 10.99
C GLY A 150 -27.38 6.63 11.10
N ASP A 151 -26.28 6.18 11.70
CA ASP A 151 -25.08 7.01 11.93
C ASP A 151 -24.32 7.35 10.63
N CYS A 152 -24.57 6.62 9.55
CA CYS A 152 -23.92 6.86 8.27
C CYS A 152 -24.49 8.09 7.56
N VAL A 153 -23.67 9.12 7.41
CA VAL A 153 -24.04 10.39 6.73
C VAL A 153 -23.83 10.37 5.22
N ASP A 154 -23.49 9.21 4.63
CA ASP A 154 -23.28 9.04 3.18
C ASP A 154 -22.27 10.04 2.56
N CYS A 155 -21.15 10.30 3.25
CA CYS A 155 -20.13 11.26 2.81
C CYS A 155 -19.09 10.69 1.83
N ASN A 156 -19.04 9.36 1.64
CA ASN A 156 -18.04 8.64 0.84
C ASN A 156 -16.56 8.83 1.28
N ALA A 157 -16.30 9.35 2.48
CA ALA A 157 -14.93 9.52 2.99
C ALA A 157 -14.19 8.17 3.14
N CYS A 158 -14.89 7.13 3.60
CA CYS A 158 -14.37 5.77 3.71
C CYS A 158 -13.86 5.21 2.38
N VAL A 159 -14.55 5.50 1.27
CA VAL A 159 -14.15 5.08 -0.08
C VAL A 159 -12.95 5.90 -0.57
N ALA A 160 -12.95 7.21 -0.33
CA ALA A 160 -11.91 8.11 -0.81
C ALA A 160 -10.54 7.86 -0.14
N VAL A 161 -10.53 7.41 1.11
CA VAL A 161 -9.31 7.11 1.88
C VAL A 161 -8.83 5.67 1.67
N CYS A 162 -9.69 4.77 1.19
CA CYS A 162 -9.33 3.38 1.00
C CYS A 162 -8.31 3.23 -0.16
N PRO A 163 -7.10 2.70 0.09
CA PRO A 163 -6.11 2.50 -0.97
C PRO A 163 -6.55 1.47 -2.01
N MET A 164 -7.46 0.56 -1.63
CA MET A 164 -8.02 -0.47 -2.50
C MET A 164 -9.26 0.02 -3.27
N GLY A 165 -9.79 1.22 -2.94
CA GLY A 165 -10.98 1.78 -3.58
C GLY A 165 -12.28 1.06 -3.27
N ILE A 166 -12.32 0.22 -2.22
CA ILE A 166 -13.53 -0.51 -1.83
C ILE A 166 -14.49 0.36 -1.01
N ASP A 167 -15.76 -0.01 -1.05
CA ASP A 167 -16.79 0.55 -0.21
C ASP A 167 -17.07 -0.38 0.98
N ILE A 168 -16.66 0.03 2.17
CA ILE A 168 -16.87 -0.75 3.40
C ILE A 168 -18.35 -1.01 3.71
N ARG A 169 -19.26 -0.21 3.11
CA ARG A 169 -20.72 -0.36 3.27
C ARG A 169 -21.27 -1.56 2.50
N ASP A 170 -20.53 -2.10 1.54
CA ASP A 170 -20.89 -3.32 0.82
C ASP A 170 -20.40 -4.58 1.57
N GLY A 171 -19.95 -4.43 2.82
CA GLY A 171 -19.43 -5.51 3.65
C GLY A 171 -17.97 -5.84 3.37
N GLN A 172 -17.58 -7.06 3.72
CA GLN A 172 -16.20 -7.50 3.58
C GLN A 172 -15.88 -7.86 2.13
N GLN A 173 -14.96 -7.11 1.52
CA GLN A 173 -14.46 -7.34 0.17
C GLN A 173 -13.08 -8.01 0.21
N LEU A 174 -12.76 -8.85 -0.77
CA LEU A 174 -11.50 -9.60 -0.83
C LEU A 174 -10.28 -8.70 -0.97
N GLU A 175 -10.46 -7.50 -1.50
CA GLU A 175 -9.41 -6.51 -1.69
C GLU A 175 -9.02 -5.85 -0.36
N CYS A 176 -9.84 -5.96 0.70
CA CYS A 176 -9.57 -5.30 1.98
C CYS A 176 -8.25 -5.77 2.60
N ILE A 177 -7.30 -4.83 2.76
CA ILE A 177 -6.00 -5.07 3.40
C ILE A 177 -6.01 -4.81 4.91
N THR A 178 -7.19 -4.61 5.52
CA THR A 178 -7.36 -4.40 6.97
C THR A 178 -6.54 -3.24 7.57
N CYS A 179 -6.35 -2.16 6.82
CA CYS A 179 -5.54 -1.00 7.26
C CYS A 179 -6.28 0.00 8.18
N ALA A 180 -7.61 -0.13 8.32
CA ALA A 180 -8.46 0.73 9.15
C ALA A 180 -8.45 2.24 8.82
N LEU A 181 -7.91 2.66 7.67
CA LEU A 181 -7.92 4.06 7.24
C LEU A 181 -9.34 4.64 7.04
N CYS A 182 -10.35 3.78 6.90
CA CYS A 182 -11.74 4.14 6.67
C CYS A 182 -12.55 4.47 7.94
N ILE A 183 -11.96 4.30 9.14
CA ILE A 183 -12.52 4.71 10.43
C ILE A 183 -12.01 6.10 10.78
#